data_AF-A0A060YU31-F1
#
_entry.id   AF-A0A060YU31-F1
#
_cell.length_a   1.000
_cell.length_b   1.000
_cell.length_c   1.000
_cell.angle_alpha   90.00
_cell.angle_beta   90.00
_cell.angle_gamma   90.00
#
_symmetry.space_group_name_H-M   'P 1'
#
loop_
_entity.id
_entity.type
_entity.pdbx_description
1 polymer ?
#
loop_
_entity_poly.entity_id
_entity_poly.type
_entity_poly.pdbx_seq_one_letter_code
_entity_poly.pdbx_strand_id
1 'polypeptide(L)'
;MAALDQKSPNVLLQSLCCRITGKSEAEVAHQFQYAVRVVGSNYAPTIERDEFLVSEKIKKELLKQRREGDAALFSELHRKLQTQGVLKHRWSVLYLLLSLCEDPRKPSRVGILVITPQREDER
;
A
#
# COMPACT_ATOMS: atom_id res chain seq x y z
N MET A 1 -26.91 18.32 12.31
CA MET A 1 -26.40 16.93 12.17
C MET A 1 -24.89 17.02 12.11
N ALA A 2 -24.20 16.51 13.13
CA ALA A 2 -22.75 16.64 13.26
C ALA A 2 -22.07 16.05 12.03
N ALA A 3 -21.16 16.81 11.42
CA ALA A 3 -20.21 16.30 10.46
C ALA A 3 -19.31 15.31 11.21
N LEU A 4 -19.77 14.04 11.30
CA LEU A 4 -18.98 12.93 11.78
C LEU A 4 -17.67 12.97 11.01
N ASP A 5 -16.59 13.12 11.75
CA ASP A 5 -15.22 13.25 11.30
C ASP A 5 -14.94 12.37 10.08
N GLN A 6 -15.10 12.93 8.87
CA GLN A 6 -14.87 12.27 7.57
C GLN A 6 -13.38 11.89 7.38
N LYS A 7 -12.56 12.01 8.44
CA LYS A 7 -11.12 11.87 8.45
C LYS A 7 -10.60 10.83 9.43
N SER A 8 -11.46 10.19 10.24
CA SER A 8 -10.96 9.13 11.13
C SER A 8 -10.47 7.92 10.31
N PRO A 9 -9.34 7.29 10.67
CA PRO A 9 -8.81 6.13 9.95
C PRO A 9 -9.82 4.99 9.82
N ASN A 10 -10.67 4.79 10.83
CA ASN A 10 -11.67 3.73 10.83
C ASN A 10 -12.81 3.99 9.83
N VAL A 11 -13.28 5.24 9.71
CA VAL A 11 -14.29 5.61 8.70
C VAL A 11 -13.71 5.43 7.28
N LEU A 12 -12.44 5.80 7.08
CA LEU A 12 -11.76 5.59 5.80
C LEU A 12 -11.57 4.10 5.48
N LEU A 13 -11.27 3.26 6.48
CA LEU A 13 -11.18 1.81 6.33
C LEU A 13 -12.54 1.18 5.98
N GLN A 14 -13.62 1.60 6.64
CA GLN A 14 -14.97 1.12 6.31
C GLN A 14 -15.35 1.49 4.87
N SER A 15 -15.11 2.74 4.48
CA SER A 15 -15.31 3.21 3.10
C SER A 15 -14.47 2.42 2.08
N LEU A 16 -13.23 2.07 2.43
CA LEU A 16 -12.39 1.22 1.59
C LEU A 16 -12.98 -0.19 1.45
N CYS A 17 -13.46 -0.80 2.52
CA CYS A 17 -14.12 -2.11 2.48
C CYS A 17 -15.36 -2.08 1.58
N CYS A 18 -16.22 -1.08 1.70
CA CYS A 18 -17.38 -0.90 0.82
C CYS A 18 -16.95 -0.75 -0.65
N ARG A 19 -15.94 0.09 -0.93
CA ARG A 19 -15.49 0.36 -2.30
C ARG A 19 -14.85 -0.85 -2.97
N ILE A 20 -14.04 -1.63 -2.25
CA ILE A 20 -13.38 -2.82 -2.80
C ILE A 20 -14.38 -3.96 -3.00
N THR A 21 -15.34 -4.13 -2.10
CA THR A 21 -16.30 -5.24 -2.16
C THR A 21 -17.55 -4.94 -2.98
N GLY A 22 -17.86 -3.65 -3.23
CA GLY A 22 -19.09 -3.22 -3.88
C GLY A 22 -20.35 -3.40 -3.02
N LYS A 23 -20.21 -3.63 -1.71
CA LYS A 23 -21.30 -3.94 -0.78
C LYS A 23 -21.64 -2.76 0.13
N SER A 24 -22.81 -2.81 0.76
CA SER A 24 -23.23 -1.81 1.75
C SER A 24 -22.47 -1.95 3.07
N GLU A 25 -22.47 -0.90 3.88
CA GLU A 25 -21.78 -0.87 5.19
C GLU A 25 -22.20 -2.01 6.12
N ALA A 26 -23.48 -2.40 6.08
CA ALA A 26 -24.01 -3.49 6.90
C ALA A 26 -23.43 -4.86 6.49
N GLU A 27 -23.08 -5.03 5.22
CA GLU A 27 -22.61 -6.30 4.65
C GLU A 27 -21.09 -6.47 4.74
N VAL A 28 -20.35 -5.40 5.01
CA VAL A 28 -18.87 -5.43 5.11
C VAL A 28 -18.36 -5.49 6.55
N ALA A 29 -19.24 -5.66 7.54
CA ALA A 29 -18.88 -5.60 8.95
C ALA A 29 -17.74 -6.57 9.32
N HIS A 30 -17.76 -7.80 8.78
CA HIS A 30 -16.71 -8.79 9.05
C HIS A 30 -15.36 -8.40 8.42
N GLN A 31 -15.37 -7.94 7.15
CA GLN A 31 -14.18 -7.48 6.45
C GLN A 31 -13.58 -6.24 7.12
N PHE A 32 -14.43 -5.32 7.58
CA PHE A 32 -14.03 -4.13 8.31
C PHE A 32 -13.37 -4.49 9.65
N GLN A 33 -13.99 -5.36 10.45
CA GLN A 33 -13.40 -5.83 11.71
C GLN A 33 -12.05 -6.52 11.50
N TYR A 34 -11.92 -7.31 10.44
CA TYR A 34 -10.65 -7.92 10.06
C TYR A 34 -9.61 -6.87 9.68
N ALA A 35 -9.97 -5.90 8.83
CA ALA A 35 -9.07 -4.82 8.41
C ALA A 35 -8.59 -3.98 9.60
N VAL A 36 -9.48 -3.62 10.52
CA VAL A 36 -9.13 -2.90 11.77
C VAL A 36 -8.14 -3.69 12.60
N ARG A 37 -8.35 -5.01 12.75
CA ARG A 37 -7.40 -5.88 13.48
C ARG A 37 -6.02 -5.87 12.83
N VAL A 38 -5.95 -6.09 11.52
CA VAL A 38 -4.68 -6.15 10.78
C VAL A 38 -3.93 -4.82 10.85
N VAL A 39 -4.62 -3.70 10.61
CA VAL A 39 -4.01 -2.36 10.63
C VAL A 39 -3.63 -1.94 12.05
N GLY A 40 -4.47 -2.26 13.05
CA GLY A 40 -4.22 -1.93 14.46
C GLY A 40 -3.03 -2.69 15.05
N SER A 41 -2.83 -3.96 14.65
CA SER A 41 -1.71 -4.77 15.13
C SER A 41 -0.34 -4.32 14.60
N ASN A 42 -0.28 -3.55 13.51
CA ASN A 42 0.98 -3.05 12.95
C ASN A 42 0.83 -1.62 12.42
N TYR A 43 0.40 -0.70 13.30
CA TYR A 43 0.11 0.67 12.91
C TYR A 43 1.36 1.52 12.62
N ALA A 44 2.49 1.19 13.27
CA ALA A 44 3.75 1.88 13.07
C ALA A 44 4.55 1.27 11.90
N PRO A 45 5.20 2.09 11.05
CA PRO A 45 6.05 1.56 9.99
C PRO A 45 7.28 0.87 10.60
N THR A 46 7.44 -0.42 10.32
CA THR A 46 8.60 -1.24 10.76
C THR A 46 9.73 -1.26 9.74
N ILE A 47 9.55 -0.60 8.59
CA ILE A 47 10.50 -0.57 7.47
C ILE A 47 11.00 0.86 7.29
N GLU A 48 12.24 0.98 6.84
CA GLU A 48 12.88 2.25 6.50
C GLU A 48 12.08 3.01 5.43
N ARG A 49 11.84 4.29 5.69
CA ARG A 49 10.97 5.18 4.90
C ARG A 49 11.71 5.85 3.74
N ASP A 50 12.54 5.08 3.05
CA ASP A 50 13.38 5.57 1.95
C ASP A 50 12.63 5.58 0.61
N GLU A 51 12.15 6.79 0.23
CA GLU A 51 11.47 7.06 -1.05
C GLU A 51 12.30 6.66 -2.26
N PHE A 52 13.61 6.93 -2.22
CA PHE A 52 14.50 6.63 -3.33
C PHE A 52 14.60 5.12 -3.53
N LEU A 53 14.84 4.36 -2.45
CA LEU A 53 14.92 2.90 -2.51
C LEU A 53 13.64 2.26 -3.08
N VAL A 54 12.46 2.75 -2.68
CA VAL A 54 11.19 2.23 -3.22
C VAL A 54 11.02 2.60 -4.69
N SER A 55 11.39 3.82 -5.09
CA SER A 55 11.34 4.25 -6.49
C SER A 55 12.25 3.39 -7.39
N GLU A 56 13.46 3.06 -6.93
CA GLU A 56 14.38 2.18 -7.63
C GLU A 56 13.83 0.75 -7.73
N LYS A 57 13.18 0.25 -6.67
CA LYS A 57 12.52 -1.07 -6.70
C LYS A 57 11.41 -1.13 -7.74
N ILE A 58 10.58 -0.08 -7.85
CA ILE A 58 9.52 0.00 -8.86
C ILE A 58 10.12 -0.01 -10.27
N LYS A 59 11.12 0.85 -10.55
CA LYS A 59 11.80 0.89 -11.84
C LYS A 59 12.42 -0.46 -12.20
N LYS A 60 13.11 -1.09 -11.25
CA LYS A 60 13.72 -2.41 -11.45
C LYS A 60 12.67 -3.47 -11.76
N GLU A 61 11.48 -3.40 -11.18
CA GLU A 61 10.40 -4.37 -11.46
C GLU A 61 9.81 -4.18 -12.87
N LEU A 62 9.63 -2.93 -13.32
CA LEU A 62 9.23 -2.63 -14.71
C LEU A 62 10.26 -3.11 -15.73
N LEU A 63 11.56 -2.90 -15.46
CA LEU A 63 12.64 -3.37 -16.32
C LEU A 63 12.69 -4.90 -16.41
N LYS A 64 12.46 -5.63 -15.31
CA LYS A 64 12.34 -7.10 -15.34
C LYS A 64 11.15 -7.58 -16.18
N GLN A 65 10.13 -6.75 -16.35
CA GLN A 65 8.98 -7.01 -17.24
C GLN A 65 9.26 -6.60 -18.69
N ARG A 66 10.48 -6.15 -19.02
CA ARG A 66 10.85 -5.57 -20.32
C ARG A 66 10.00 -4.35 -20.70
N ARG A 67 9.51 -3.62 -19.70
CA ARG A 67 8.67 -2.42 -19.85
C ARG A 67 9.51 -1.16 -19.67
N GLU A 68 10.51 -0.99 -20.52
CA GLU A 68 11.50 0.09 -20.43
C GLU A 68 10.86 1.48 -20.59
N GLY A 69 9.90 1.62 -21.52
CA GLY A 69 9.13 2.86 -21.69
C GLY A 69 8.36 3.26 -20.44
N ASP A 70 7.76 2.29 -19.74
CA ASP A 70 7.03 2.55 -18.49
C ASP A 70 7.97 2.92 -17.35
N ALA A 71 9.18 2.35 -17.30
CA ALA A 71 10.19 2.73 -16.31
C ALA A 71 10.66 4.18 -16.50
N ALA A 72 10.83 4.63 -17.74
CA ALA A 72 11.14 6.01 -18.06
C ALA A 72 9.98 6.94 -17.70
N LEU A 73 8.75 6.59 -18.10
CA LEU A 73 7.55 7.36 -17.77
C LEU A 73 7.33 7.47 -16.25
N PHE A 74 7.53 6.38 -15.50
CA PHE A 74 7.47 6.40 -14.05
C PHE A 74 8.46 7.40 -13.45
N SER A 75 9.68 7.45 -13.96
CA SER A 75 10.71 8.39 -13.48
C SER A 75 10.27 9.85 -13.67
N GLU A 76 9.64 10.17 -14.80
CA GLU A 76 9.11 11.51 -15.04
C GLU A 76 7.93 11.84 -14.12
N LEU A 77 6.99 10.90 -13.94
CA LEU A 77 5.84 11.07 -13.07
C LEU A 77 6.26 11.23 -11.61
N HIS A 78 7.23 10.45 -11.15
CA HIS A 78 7.77 10.55 -9.80
C HIS A 78 8.45 11.91 -9.58
N ARG A 79 9.23 12.40 -10.54
CA ARG A 79 9.81 13.75 -10.49
C ARG A 79 8.72 14.84 -10.41
N LYS A 80 7.65 14.73 -11.22
CA LYS A 80 6.51 15.66 -11.18
C LYS A 80 5.79 15.60 -9.82
N LEU A 81 5.66 14.42 -9.23
CA LEU A 81 5.06 14.26 -7.90
C LEU A 81 5.90 14.94 -6.81
N GLN A 82 7.23 14.83 -6.91
CA GLN A 82 8.15 15.45 -5.97
C GLN A 82 8.06 16.98 -6.00
N THR A 83 7.92 17.58 -7.19
CA THR A 83 7.83 19.04 -7.33
C THR A 83 6.52 19.64 -6.83
N GLN A 84 5.43 18.88 -6.79
CA GLN A 84 4.14 19.40 -6.33
C GLN A 84 4.05 19.63 -4.80
N GLY A 85 4.84 18.93 -3.98
CA GLY A 85 4.87 19.15 -2.53
C GLY A 85 3.59 18.78 -1.75
N VAL A 86 2.53 18.30 -2.41
CA VAL A 86 1.22 18.05 -1.78
C VAL A 86 1.16 16.79 -0.91
N LEU A 87 2.01 15.79 -1.18
CA LEU A 87 2.07 14.53 -0.43
C LEU A 87 3.18 14.55 0.61
N LYS A 88 2.80 14.41 1.89
CA LYS A 88 3.73 14.34 3.04
C LYS A 88 4.47 12.99 3.13
N HIS A 89 3.80 11.89 2.80
CA HIS A 89 4.33 10.53 2.93
C HIS A 89 4.32 9.79 1.59
N ARG A 90 5.09 10.30 0.62
CA ARG A 90 5.16 9.75 -0.75
C ARG A 90 5.66 8.30 -0.76
N TRP A 91 6.66 8.01 0.06
CA TRP A 91 7.19 6.66 0.24
C TRP A 91 6.08 5.63 0.50
N SER A 92 5.16 5.92 1.41
CA SER A 92 4.09 4.99 1.80
C SER A 92 3.14 4.67 0.64
N VAL A 93 2.83 5.68 -0.17
CA VAL A 93 1.99 5.53 -1.36
C VAL A 93 2.71 4.69 -2.41
N LEU A 94 3.98 5.01 -2.69
CA LEU A 94 4.79 4.24 -3.64
C LEU A 94 4.96 2.78 -3.18
N TYR A 95 5.16 2.56 -1.88
CA TYR A 95 5.31 1.23 -1.30
C TYR A 95 4.02 0.43 -1.43
N LEU A 96 2.86 1.03 -1.13
CA LEU A 96 1.56 0.38 -1.34
C LEU A 96 1.37 -0.02 -2.81
N LEU A 97 1.65 0.88 -3.75
CA LEU A 97 1.55 0.59 -5.18
C LEU A 97 2.50 -0.55 -5.61
N LEU A 98 3.72 -0.57 -5.07
CA LEU A 98 4.68 -1.64 -5.30
C LEU A 98 4.18 -2.99 -4.72
N SER A 99 3.55 -2.98 -3.55
CA SER A 99 3.00 -4.18 -2.90
C SER A 99 1.78 -4.75 -3.62
N LEU A 100 0.94 -3.88 -4.21
CA LEU A 100 -0.23 -4.26 -4.99
C LEU A 100 0.09 -4.63 -6.43
N CYS A 101 1.26 -4.23 -6.94
CA CYS A 101 1.68 -4.57 -8.29
C CYS A 101 1.88 -6.09 -8.40
N GLU A 102 1.02 -6.74 -9.18
CA GLU A 102 1.18 -8.13 -9.55
C GLU A 102 2.11 -8.24 -10.76
N ASP A 103 3.16 -9.07 -10.66
CA ASP A 103 3.86 -9.55 -11.84
C ASP A 103 3.08 -10.77 -12.33
N PRO A 104 2.48 -10.75 -13.53
CA PRO A 104 1.72 -11.89 -14.05
C PRO A 104 2.55 -13.18 -14.15
N ARG A 105 3.89 -13.08 -14.01
CA ARG A 105 4.82 -14.21 -14.01
C ARG A 105 5.18 -14.71 -12.60
N LYS A 106 4.67 -14.09 -11.53
CA LYS A 106 4.95 -14.48 -10.14
C LYS A 106 3.65 -14.70 -9.37
N PRO A 107 3.60 -15.67 -8.44
CA PRO A 107 2.45 -15.85 -7.57
C PRO A 107 2.24 -14.61 -6.68
N SER A 108 0.97 -14.24 -6.44
CA SER A 108 0.57 -13.02 -5.74
C SER A 108 1.23 -12.91 -4.36
N ARG A 109 1.92 -11.79 -4.10
CA ARG A 109 2.71 -11.55 -2.88
C ARG A 109 1.87 -11.28 -1.64
N VAL A 110 0.57 -11.03 -1.79
CA VAL A 110 -0.35 -10.68 -0.70
C VAL A 110 -0.44 -11.80 0.34
N GLY A 111 -0.26 -13.07 -0.05
CA GLY A 111 -0.22 -14.20 0.88
C GLY A 111 1.07 -14.36 1.67
N ILE A 112 2.19 -13.74 1.25
CA ILE A 112 3.51 -13.96 1.88
C ILE A 112 3.73 -13.01 3.06
N LEU A 113 3.26 -11.77 3.00
CA LEU A 113 3.45 -10.80 4.09
C LEU A 113 2.58 -11.08 5.33
N VAL A 114 1.50 -11.84 5.20
CA VAL A 114 0.62 -12.20 6.33
C VAL A 114 1.12 -13.44 7.09
N ILE A 115 2.10 -14.19 6.52
CA ILE A 115 2.54 -15.50 7.04
C ILE A 115 4.07 -15.57 7.22
N THR A 116 4.79 -14.46 7.32
CA THR A 116 6.16 -14.54 7.86
C THR A 116 6.09 -14.45 9.38
N PRO A 117 6.23 -15.55 10.14
CA PRO A 117 6.58 -15.42 11.53
C PRO A 117 7.93 -14.71 11.57
N GLN A 118 8.01 -13.64 12.38
CA GLN A 118 9.29 -13.10 12.81
C GLN A 118 10.11 -14.29 13.34
N ARG A 119 11.21 -14.64 12.66
CA ARG A 119 12.23 -15.47 13.29
C ARG A 119 12.73 -14.64 14.46
N GLU A 120 12.33 -15.04 15.66
CA GLU A 120 13.01 -14.66 16.88
C GLU A 120 14.42 -15.25 16.81
N ASP A 121 15.41 -14.36 16.73
CA ASP A 121 16.78 -14.65 17.10
C ASP A 121 16.80 -15.05 18.58
N GLU A 122 17.18 -16.29 18.89
CA GLU A 122 17.69 -16.62 20.21
C GLU A 122 18.82 -17.68 20.15
N ARG A 123 20.04 -17.16 20.33
CA ARG A 123 21.33 -17.77 20.72
C ARG A 123 22.22 -18.42 19.67
#